data_AF-A0A347TMN8-F1
#
_entry.id   AF-A0A347TMN8-F1
#
_cell.length_a   1.000
_cell.length_b   1.000
_cell.length_c   1.000
_cell.angle_alpha   90.00
_cell.angle_beta   90.00
_cell.angle_gamma   90.00
#
_symmetry.space_group_name_H-M   'P 1'
#
loop_
_entity.id
_entity.type
_entity.pdbx_description
1 polymer ?
#
loop_
_entity_poly.entity_id
_entity_poly.type
_entity_poly.pdbx_seq_one_letter_code
_entity_poly.pdbx_strand_id
1 'polypeptide(L)'
;MNLSDFEKTNYSGLYVSKVAHPTFGKKYIARFQHERKRYVKVLGYTKKDNLTKKSALNLMQKFKDSIVIQEKKEKIEVKPNNDNICDNEKLEKLQEENKFLKSLLGDFETLDSEVIKDGVQKLYDAEELKQYQIELIKLQNYLENENKRMIILFEGRDASGKGGAIRRITRYMNNKHYRVVALGKPTETQKNQWFLQRYIEHFPTGGEIVLFDRSWYNRAMVEPIFGFCTEEEYEIFMEDVVNFEQDLVRQGMVLIKLYFSVSKDEQKRRFDRRINDPLRQWKFSEVDMQAQDLWTEFSDKKYEMLRRTNSRSAPWHIVRSDDKHKARLEAVKIILNSIDYDGRNYALDFQPNEKINISVQKELMQMRKSQNY
;
A
#
# COMPACT_ATOMS: atom_id res chain seq x y z
N MET A 1 12.24 -25.28 -40.67
CA MET A 1 13.23 -25.11 -41.77
C MET A 1 13.52 -26.49 -42.34
N ASN A 2 13.22 -26.74 -43.61
CA ASN A 2 13.42 -28.06 -44.22
C ASN A 2 14.87 -28.20 -44.71
N LEU A 3 15.54 -29.31 -44.40
CA LEU A 3 16.95 -29.52 -44.78
C LEU A 3 17.13 -29.97 -46.22
N SER A 4 16.05 -30.40 -46.88
CA SER A 4 15.99 -30.67 -48.32
C SER A 4 16.43 -29.48 -49.16
N ASP A 5 16.28 -28.27 -48.62
CA ASP A 5 16.48 -27.00 -49.33
C ASP A 5 17.93 -26.51 -49.25
N PHE A 6 18.81 -27.29 -48.61
CA PHE A 6 20.20 -26.95 -48.33
C PHE A 6 21.16 -28.00 -48.87
N GLU A 7 22.30 -27.55 -49.38
CA GLU A 7 23.44 -28.37 -49.77
C GLU A 7 24.45 -28.46 -48.62
N LYS A 8 25.01 -29.67 -48.43
CA LYS A 8 26.14 -29.89 -47.53
C LYS A 8 27.38 -29.26 -48.13
N THR A 9 28.08 -28.47 -47.34
CA THR A 9 29.44 -28.06 -47.70
C THR A 9 30.46 -29.14 -47.33
N ASN A 10 31.71 -28.97 -47.73
CA ASN A 10 32.83 -29.84 -47.34
C ASN A 10 33.11 -29.83 -45.82
N TYR A 11 32.45 -28.97 -45.05
CA TYR A 11 32.60 -28.89 -43.60
C TYR A 11 31.37 -29.46 -42.90
N SER A 12 31.61 -30.43 -42.02
CA SER A 12 30.54 -31.09 -41.27
C SER A 12 29.78 -30.07 -40.41
N GLY A 13 28.48 -29.99 -40.67
CA GLY A 13 27.57 -29.11 -39.96
C GLY A 13 27.38 -27.71 -40.57
N LEU A 14 28.06 -27.38 -41.68
CA LEU A 14 27.83 -26.14 -42.42
C LEU A 14 27.07 -26.42 -43.72
N TYR A 15 25.98 -25.69 -43.92
CA TYR A 15 25.10 -25.86 -45.08
C TYR A 15 24.82 -24.52 -45.76
N VAL A 16 24.55 -24.57 -47.06
CA VAL A 16 24.19 -23.40 -47.89
C VAL A 16 22.89 -23.66 -48.63
N SER A 17 22.02 -22.66 -48.77
CA SER A 17 20.76 -22.85 -49.50
C SER A 17 21.00 -23.15 -50.97
N LYS A 18 20.22 -24.09 -51.52
CA LYS A 18 20.25 -24.44 -52.95
C LYS A 18 19.87 -23.24 -53.80
N VAL A 19 18.77 -22.58 -53.42
CA VAL A 19 18.23 -21.39 -54.09
C VAL A 19 18.81 -20.12 -53.45
N ALA A 20 19.21 -19.17 -54.30
CA ALA A 20 19.64 -17.84 -53.87
C ALA A 20 18.45 -16.89 -53.84
N HIS A 21 18.31 -16.11 -52.77
CA HIS A 21 17.32 -15.03 -52.74
C HIS A 21 17.78 -13.88 -53.65
N PRO A 22 16.90 -13.24 -54.45
CA PRO A 22 17.29 -12.16 -55.35
C PRO A 22 18.07 -11.04 -54.66
N THR A 23 17.52 -10.57 -53.53
CA THR A 23 18.06 -9.47 -52.71
C THR A 23 19.22 -9.88 -51.79
N PHE A 24 19.12 -11.04 -51.13
CA PHE A 24 20.03 -11.39 -50.03
C PHE A 24 21.10 -12.42 -50.42
N GLY A 25 20.93 -13.13 -51.54
CA GLY A 25 21.80 -14.22 -51.98
C GLY A 25 21.52 -15.55 -51.30
N LYS A 26 22.45 -16.50 -51.44
CA LYS A 26 22.40 -17.80 -50.75
C LYS A 26 22.61 -17.63 -49.24
N LYS A 27 21.90 -18.44 -48.46
CA LYS A 27 21.86 -18.42 -46.99
C LYS A 27 22.75 -19.51 -46.41
N TYR A 28 23.61 -19.17 -45.45
CA TYR A 28 24.40 -20.13 -44.69
C TYR A 28 23.75 -20.46 -43.36
N ILE A 29 23.74 -21.75 -43.01
CA ILE A 29 23.27 -22.24 -41.71
C ILE A 29 24.29 -23.20 -41.08
N ALA A 30 24.42 -23.13 -39.76
CA ALA A 30 25.12 -24.12 -38.95
C ALA A 30 24.11 -25.10 -38.36
N ARG A 31 24.37 -26.40 -38.45
CA ARG A 31 23.61 -27.45 -37.78
C ARG A 31 24.53 -28.56 -37.27
N PHE A 32 24.48 -28.83 -35.99
CA PHE A 32 25.25 -29.91 -35.35
C PHE A 32 24.49 -30.45 -34.13
N GLN A 33 24.94 -31.58 -33.61
CA GLN A 33 24.43 -32.20 -32.39
C GLN A 33 25.52 -32.16 -31.32
N HIS A 34 25.17 -31.78 -30.10
CA HIS A 34 26.04 -31.76 -28.93
C HIS A 34 25.22 -32.23 -27.72
N GLU A 35 25.79 -33.10 -26.86
CA GLU A 35 25.11 -33.70 -25.69
C GLU A 35 23.64 -34.13 -25.93
N ARG A 36 23.40 -34.82 -27.06
CA ARG A 36 22.05 -35.30 -27.49
C ARG A 36 21.04 -34.20 -27.86
N LYS A 37 21.39 -32.91 -27.80
CA LYS A 37 20.58 -31.78 -28.31
C LYS A 37 21.02 -31.35 -29.71
N ARG A 38 20.08 -30.92 -30.55
CA ARG A 38 20.33 -30.46 -31.93
C ARG A 38 20.25 -28.94 -32.00
N TYR A 39 21.31 -28.31 -32.52
CA TYR A 39 21.40 -26.86 -32.66
C TYR A 39 21.32 -26.47 -34.14
N VAL A 40 20.57 -25.41 -34.44
CA VAL A 40 20.47 -24.82 -35.78
C VAL A 40 20.54 -23.30 -35.66
N LYS A 41 21.44 -22.66 -36.43
CA LYS A 41 21.54 -21.19 -36.48
C LYS A 41 21.78 -20.70 -37.90
N VAL A 42 21.08 -19.63 -38.28
CA VAL A 42 21.36 -18.88 -39.50
C VAL A 42 22.60 -18.02 -39.28
N LEU A 43 23.61 -18.19 -40.13
CA LEU A 43 24.88 -17.46 -39.99
C LEU A 43 24.88 -16.14 -40.78
N GLY A 44 24.12 -16.09 -41.88
CA GLY A 44 24.00 -14.90 -42.72
C GLY A 44 23.81 -15.27 -44.20
N TYR A 45 23.91 -14.27 -45.07
CA TYR A 45 23.65 -14.38 -46.49
C TYR A 45 24.83 -13.85 -47.33
N THR A 46 25.03 -14.46 -48.49
CA THR A 46 26.17 -14.17 -49.39
C THR A 46 26.17 -12.75 -49.94
N LYS A 47 25.01 -12.17 -50.32
CA LYS A 47 24.96 -10.80 -50.87
C LYS A 47 24.72 -9.76 -49.78
N LYS A 48 23.80 -10.02 -48.85
CA LYS A 48 23.44 -9.05 -47.80
C LYS A 48 24.61 -8.75 -46.86
N ASP A 49 25.31 -9.80 -46.45
CA ASP A 49 26.33 -9.74 -45.39
C ASP A 49 27.74 -9.93 -45.97
N ASN A 50 27.89 -9.92 -47.30
CA ASN A 50 29.12 -10.27 -48.03
C ASN A 50 29.80 -11.55 -47.50
N LEU A 51 28.98 -12.55 -47.15
CA LEU A 51 29.45 -13.69 -46.39
C LEU A 51 30.13 -14.75 -47.27
N THR A 52 31.44 -14.86 -47.14
CA THR A 52 32.24 -15.92 -47.78
C THR A 52 32.18 -17.23 -47.00
N LYS A 53 32.50 -18.35 -47.66
CA LYS A 53 32.53 -19.69 -47.02
C LYS A 53 33.47 -19.73 -45.81
N LYS A 54 34.62 -19.04 -45.87
CA LYS A 54 35.59 -18.93 -44.76
C LYS A 54 35.03 -18.13 -43.59
N SER A 55 34.33 -17.02 -43.87
CA SER A 55 33.66 -16.23 -42.83
C SER A 55 32.52 -17.01 -42.18
N ALA A 56 31.70 -17.71 -42.98
CA ALA A 56 30.65 -18.59 -42.47
C ALA A 56 31.19 -19.72 -41.59
N LEU A 57 32.35 -20.29 -41.91
CA LEU A 57 32.99 -21.30 -41.07
C LEU A 57 33.45 -20.73 -39.72
N ASN A 58 34.05 -19.54 -39.72
CA ASN A 58 34.42 -18.85 -38.46
C ASN A 58 33.18 -18.53 -37.61
N LEU A 59 32.08 -18.11 -38.23
CA LEU A 59 30.81 -17.86 -37.52
C LEU A 59 30.20 -19.15 -36.96
N MET A 60 30.30 -20.26 -37.69
CA MET A 60 29.89 -21.58 -37.19
C MET A 60 30.75 -21.99 -35.99
N GLN A 61 32.07 -21.79 -36.04
CA GLN A 61 32.96 -22.15 -34.94
C GLN A 61 32.67 -21.30 -33.70
N LYS A 62 32.54 -19.97 -33.86
CA LYS A 62 32.11 -19.08 -32.77
C LYS A 62 30.77 -19.48 -32.18
N PHE A 63 29.83 -19.95 -33.01
CA PHE A 63 28.54 -20.44 -32.52
C PHE A 63 28.68 -21.74 -31.73
N LYS A 64 29.47 -22.71 -32.22
CA LYS A 64 29.79 -23.93 -31.46
C LYS A 64 30.45 -23.60 -30.12
N ASP A 65 31.44 -22.73 -30.13
CA ASP A 65 32.15 -22.30 -28.93
C ASP A 65 31.21 -21.56 -27.96
N SER A 66 30.27 -20.75 -28.47
CA SER A 66 29.28 -20.06 -27.62
C SER A 66 28.33 -21.01 -26.89
N ILE A 67 27.96 -22.14 -27.51
CA ILE A 67 27.13 -23.18 -26.88
C ILE A 67 27.96 -23.91 -25.81
N VAL A 68 29.21 -24.24 -26.11
CA VAL A 68 30.14 -24.85 -25.14
C VAL A 68 30.46 -23.90 -23.98
N ILE A 69 30.55 -22.59 -24.22
CA ILE A 69 30.80 -21.56 -23.20
C ILE A 69 29.56 -21.26 -22.37
N GLN A 70 28.35 -21.25 -22.96
CA GLN A 70 27.09 -21.16 -22.20
C GLN A 70 26.93 -22.36 -21.28
N GLU A 71 27.22 -23.57 -21.75
CA GLU A 71 27.20 -24.75 -20.89
C GLU A 71 28.36 -24.77 -19.89
N LYS A 72 29.54 -24.18 -20.17
CA LYS A 72 30.58 -23.96 -19.15
C LYS A 72 30.23 -22.87 -18.14
N LYS A 73 29.35 -21.93 -18.46
CA LYS A 73 28.78 -20.94 -17.52
C LYS A 73 27.66 -21.54 -16.67
N GLU A 74 26.90 -22.49 -17.21
CA GLU A 74 25.89 -23.26 -16.46
C GLU A 74 26.51 -24.45 -15.69
N LYS A 75 27.62 -25.02 -16.18
CA LYS A 75 28.47 -26.05 -15.54
C LYS A 75 29.82 -25.45 -15.12
N ILE A 76 29.81 -24.32 -14.41
CA ILE A 76 30.99 -23.93 -13.61
C ILE A 76 31.02 -24.91 -12.43
N GLU A 77 31.78 -26.00 -12.61
CA GLU A 77 32.45 -26.65 -11.50
C GLU A 77 33.40 -25.62 -10.87
N VAL A 78 33.15 -25.31 -9.60
CA VAL A 78 34.10 -24.63 -8.73
C VAL A 78 35.34 -25.51 -8.65
N LYS A 79 36.41 -25.14 -9.36
CA LYS A 79 37.76 -25.55 -8.96
C LYS A 79 38.21 -24.59 -7.85
N PRO A 80 38.68 -25.09 -6.70
CA PRO A 80 39.20 -24.24 -5.64
C PRO A 80 40.44 -23.54 -6.17
N ASN A 81 40.38 -22.20 -6.30
CA ASN A 81 41.58 -21.41 -6.34
C ASN A 81 42.17 -21.45 -4.93
N ASN A 82 43.37 -22.03 -4.82
CA ASN A 82 44.26 -21.88 -3.67
C ASN A 82 44.88 -20.47 -3.67
N ASP A 83 44.04 -19.43 -3.64
CA ASP A 83 44.40 -18.12 -3.13
C ASP A 83 43.50 -17.89 -1.92
N ASN A 84 44.08 -18.19 -0.76
CA ASN A 84 43.38 -18.48 0.47
C ASN A 84 43.24 -17.19 1.30
N ILE A 85 42.11 -17.10 2.02
CA ILE A 85 41.89 -16.31 3.25
C ILE A 85 41.33 -14.88 3.04
N CYS A 86 40.13 -14.75 2.47
CA CYS A 86 39.20 -13.65 2.84
C CYS A 86 37.73 -13.99 2.54
N ASP A 87 37.46 -14.84 1.54
CA ASP A 87 36.10 -15.15 1.12
C ASP A 87 35.48 -16.41 1.75
N ASN A 88 36.25 -17.25 2.43
CA ASN A 88 35.72 -18.47 3.07
C ASN A 88 34.83 -18.14 4.27
N GLU A 89 35.24 -17.19 5.12
CA GLU A 89 34.36 -16.67 6.18
C GLU A 89 33.09 -16.04 5.60
N LYS A 90 33.19 -15.37 4.46
CA LYS A 90 32.05 -14.67 3.84
C LYS A 90 31.08 -15.66 3.22
N LEU A 91 31.59 -16.72 2.60
CA LEU A 91 30.81 -17.82 2.04
C LEU A 91 30.18 -18.68 3.15
N GLU A 92 30.91 -18.99 4.22
CA GLU A 92 30.38 -19.65 5.41
C GLU A 92 29.30 -18.81 6.07
N LYS A 93 29.52 -17.50 6.24
CA LYS A 93 28.49 -16.56 6.73
C LYS A 93 27.25 -16.55 5.83
N LEU A 94 27.41 -16.50 4.52
CA LEU A 94 26.27 -16.54 3.57
C LEU A 94 25.55 -17.88 3.56
N GLN A 95 26.26 -18.99 3.79
CA GLN A 95 25.66 -20.33 3.90
C GLN A 95 24.96 -20.52 5.24
N GLU A 96 25.53 -20.05 6.33
CA GLU A 96 24.89 -19.98 7.66
C GLU A 96 23.67 -19.08 7.62
N GLU A 97 23.76 -17.91 6.99
CA GLU A 97 22.65 -16.98 6.81
C GLU A 97 21.55 -17.59 5.94
N ASN A 98 21.89 -18.27 4.82
CA ASN A 98 20.89 -18.98 4.03
C ASN A 98 20.28 -20.17 4.78
N LYS A 99 21.06 -20.91 5.57
CA LYS A 99 20.56 -22.02 6.39
C LYS A 99 19.66 -21.50 7.49
N PHE A 100 20.02 -20.37 8.10
CA PHE A 100 19.22 -19.65 9.08
C PHE A 100 17.93 -19.14 8.44
N LEU A 101 17.99 -18.45 7.31
CA LEU A 101 16.82 -17.97 6.57
C LEU A 101 15.90 -19.13 6.16
N LYS A 102 16.44 -20.26 5.67
CA LYS A 102 15.66 -21.47 5.39
C LYS A 102 15.06 -22.07 6.66
N SER A 103 15.79 -22.08 7.77
CA SER A 103 15.26 -22.53 9.07
C SER A 103 14.15 -21.63 9.60
N LEU A 104 14.21 -20.31 9.31
CA LEU A 104 13.17 -19.35 9.64
C LEU A 104 11.94 -19.46 8.73
N LEU A 105 12.16 -19.67 7.43
CA LEU A 105 11.10 -19.77 6.44
C LEU A 105 10.33 -21.10 6.54
N GLY A 106 10.95 -22.15 7.08
CA GLY A 106 10.36 -23.49 7.17
C GLY A 106 10.04 -24.08 5.80
N ASP A 107 9.12 -25.05 5.75
CA ASP A 107 8.60 -25.63 4.50
C ASP A 107 7.58 -24.70 3.84
N PHE A 108 8.08 -23.61 3.24
CA PHE A 108 7.22 -22.64 2.54
C PHE A 108 6.48 -23.24 1.33
N GLU A 109 6.94 -24.40 0.82
CA GLU A 109 6.28 -25.16 -0.23
C GLU A 109 4.96 -25.81 0.24
N THR A 110 4.77 -25.96 1.56
CA THR A 110 3.54 -26.49 2.17
C THR A 110 2.55 -25.41 2.59
N LEU A 111 2.95 -24.13 2.52
CA LEU A 111 2.07 -23.02 2.85
C LEU A 111 1.00 -22.83 1.78
N ASP A 112 -0.21 -22.54 2.23
CA ASP A 112 -1.32 -22.20 1.35
C ASP A 112 -0.93 -21.02 0.42
N SER A 113 -1.13 -21.23 -0.88
CA SER A 113 -0.89 -20.24 -1.92
C SER A 113 -1.57 -18.89 -1.67
N GLU A 114 -2.73 -18.89 -1.00
CA GLU A 114 -3.44 -17.65 -0.64
C GLU A 114 -2.68 -16.86 0.43
N VAL A 115 -2.07 -17.54 1.41
CA VAL A 115 -1.29 -16.92 2.48
C VAL A 115 -0.03 -16.26 1.92
N ILE A 116 0.64 -16.92 0.96
CA ILE A 116 1.80 -16.36 0.28
C ILE A 116 1.40 -15.11 -0.52
N LYS A 117 0.29 -15.18 -1.26
CA LYS A 117 -0.23 -14.05 -2.04
C LYS A 117 -0.56 -12.85 -1.16
N ASP A 118 -1.24 -13.07 -0.03
CA ASP A 118 -1.57 -12.02 0.94
C ASP A 118 -0.30 -11.42 1.59
N GLY A 119 0.70 -12.26 1.90
CA GLY A 119 2.00 -11.81 2.41
C GLY A 119 2.75 -10.91 1.42
N VAL A 120 2.84 -11.34 0.17
CA VAL A 120 3.48 -10.57 -0.92
C VAL A 120 2.73 -9.25 -1.15
N GLN A 121 1.40 -9.27 -1.20
CA GLN A 121 0.61 -8.06 -1.39
C GLN A 121 0.88 -7.03 -0.28
N LYS A 122 0.98 -7.47 0.99
CA LYS A 122 1.32 -6.57 2.11
C LYS A 122 2.69 -5.90 1.96
N LEU A 123 3.65 -6.55 1.31
CA LEU A 123 4.97 -5.94 1.03
C LEU A 123 4.85 -4.85 -0.02
N TYR A 124 4.13 -5.12 -1.13
CA TYR A 124 3.85 -4.11 -2.16
C TYR A 124 3.08 -2.93 -1.59
N ASP A 125 2.03 -3.19 -0.81
CA ASP A 125 1.23 -2.19 -0.12
C ASP A 125 2.10 -1.30 0.80
N ALA A 126 3.01 -1.92 1.55
CA ALA A 126 3.93 -1.21 2.42
C ALA A 126 4.92 -0.35 1.62
N GLU A 127 5.40 -0.84 0.48
CA GLU A 127 6.32 -0.10 -0.39
C GLU A 127 5.65 1.09 -1.07
N GLU A 128 4.43 0.92 -1.57
CA GLU A 128 3.62 2.00 -2.13
C GLU A 128 3.43 3.12 -1.10
N LEU A 129 3.06 2.76 0.13
CA LEU A 129 2.78 3.74 1.18
C LEU A 129 4.04 4.53 1.61
N LYS A 130 5.24 3.95 1.50
CA LYS A 130 6.50 4.64 1.88
C LYS A 130 6.70 5.95 1.14
N GLN A 131 6.38 5.99 -0.15
CA GLN A 131 6.54 7.20 -0.95
C GLN A 131 5.69 8.35 -0.40
N TYR A 132 4.44 8.06 -0.02
CA TYR A 132 3.55 9.05 0.60
C TYR A 132 3.94 9.37 2.05
N GLN A 133 4.60 8.46 2.76
CA GLN A 133 5.13 8.74 4.09
C GLN A 133 6.33 9.70 4.06
N ILE A 134 7.15 9.66 3.00
CA ILE A 134 8.19 10.68 2.76
C ILE A 134 7.52 12.06 2.61
N GLU A 135 6.43 12.13 1.86
CA GLU A 135 5.67 13.36 1.70
C GLU A 135 5.03 13.85 3.01
N LEU A 136 4.60 12.94 3.91
CA LEU A 136 4.13 13.32 5.24
C LEU A 136 5.22 13.98 6.10
N ILE A 137 6.48 13.54 5.95
CA ILE A 137 7.62 14.17 6.63
C ILE A 137 7.84 15.58 6.09
N LYS A 138 7.77 15.78 4.77
CA LYS A 138 7.86 17.11 4.15
C LYS A 138 6.74 18.03 4.61
N LEU A 139 5.51 17.53 4.64
CA LEU A 139 4.36 18.26 5.17
C LEU A 139 4.56 18.63 6.64
N GLN A 140 5.07 17.71 7.48
CA GLN A 140 5.36 18.01 8.88
C GLN A 140 6.39 19.15 9.02
N ASN A 141 7.50 19.07 8.28
CA ASN A 141 8.53 20.12 8.29
C ASN A 141 7.97 21.48 7.82
N TYR A 142 7.10 21.47 6.82
CA TYR A 142 6.44 22.68 6.34
C TYR A 142 5.53 23.30 7.42
N LEU A 143 4.73 22.48 8.11
CA LEU A 143 3.89 22.99 9.21
C LEU A 143 4.75 23.61 10.32
N GLU A 144 5.89 23.01 10.64
CA GLU A 144 6.85 23.52 11.63
C GLU A 144 7.42 24.88 11.20
N ASN A 145 7.97 24.96 9.98
CA ASN A 145 8.57 26.19 9.46
C ASN A 145 7.56 27.35 9.34
N GLU A 146 6.34 27.04 8.91
CA GLU A 146 5.27 28.03 8.71
C GLU A 146 4.40 28.23 9.96
N ASN A 147 4.77 27.60 11.08
CA ASN A 147 4.08 27.67 12.37
C ASN A 147 2.56 27.37 12.26
N LYS A 148 2.19 26.44 11.38
CA LYS A 148 0.80 26.04 11.11
C LYS A 148 0.31 24.99 12.10
N ARG A 149 -0.99 24.97 12.34
CA ARG A 149 -1.65 24.05 13.29
C ARG A 149 -2.53 23.08 12.54
N MET A 150 -2.42 21.78 12.80
CA MET A 150 -3.24 20.78 12.13
C MET A 150 -3.93 19.84 13.12
N ILE A 151 -5.24 19.64 12.91
CA ILE A 151 -6.06 18.67 13.63
C ILE A 151 -6.64 17.68 12.62
N ILE A 152 -6.51 16.39 12.91
CA ILE A 152 -7.05 15.32 12.07
C ILE A 152 -7.95 14.45 12.94
N LEU A 153 -9.24 14.42 12.63
CA LEU A 153 -10.23 13.60 13.33
C LEU A 153 -10.40 12.27 12.60
N PHE A 154 -10.22 11.17 13.32
CA PHE A 154 -10.53 9.82 12.84
C PHE A 154 -11.81 9.34 13.50
N GLU A 155 -12.91 9.37 12.75
CA GLU A 155 -14.19 8.80 13.13
C GLU A 155 -14.55 7.59 12.27
N GLY A 156 -15.58 6.87 12.70
CA GLY A 156 -16.04 5.66 12.02
C GLY A 156 -16.36 4.54 13.00
N ARG A 157 -17.08 3.54 12.52
CA ARG A 157 -17.50 2.37 13.30
C ARG A 157 -16.33 1.63 13.94
N ASP A 158 -16.60 0.83 14.96
CA ASP A 158 -15.59 -0.07 15.48
C ASP A 158 -15.14 -1.07 14.43
N ALA A 159 -13.87 -1.47 14.55
CA ALA A 159 -13.17 -2.28 13.55
C ALA A 159 -13.03 -1.68 12.14
N SER A 160 -13.43 -0.44 11.88
CA SER A 160 -13.26 0.24 10.58
C SER A 160 -11.79 0.45 10.16
N GLY A 161 -10.86 0.57 11.11
CA GLY A 161 -9.41 0.61 10.82
C GLY A 161 -8.67 1.89 11.21
N LYS A 162 -9.35 2.85 11.86
CA LYS A 162 -8.82 4.13 12.37
C LYS A 162 -7.43 4.05 12.97
N GLY A 163 -7.27 3.37 14.11
CA GLY A 163 -5.97 3.24 14.78
C GLY A 163 -4.89 2.55 13.93
N GLY A 164 -5.27 1.72 12.95
CA GLY A 164 -4.33 1.15 11.99
C GLY A 164 -3.85 2.16 10.96
N ALA A 165 -4.69 3.12 10.56
CA ALA A 165 -4.33 4.23 9.70
C ALA A 165 -3.45 5.24 10.45
N ILE A 166 -3.83 5.64 11.66
CA ILE A 166 -3.02 6.53 12.52
C ILE A 166 -1.60 5.97 12.66
N ARG A 167 -1.45 4.69 13.04
CA ARG A 167 -0.14 4.02 13.18
C ARG A 167 0.70 4.00 11.91
N ARG A 168 0.07 4.08 10.73
CA ARG A 168 0.79 4.08 9.45
C ARG A 168 1.15 5.50 9.03
N ILE A 169 0.26 6.47 9.26
CA ILE A 169 0.53 7.90 9.06
C ILE A 169 1.72 8.33 9.93
N THR A 170 1.69 8.04 11.23
CA THR A 170 2.69 8.53 12.18
C THR A 170 3.99 7.72 12.23
N ARG A 171 4.09 6.61 11.46
CA ARG A 171 5.18 5.62 11.60
C ARG A 171 6.59 6.21 11.52
N TYR A 172 6.79 7.20 10.65
CA TYR A 172 8.10 7.81 10.38
C TYR A 172 8.14 9.31 10.69
N MET A 173 7.05 9.85 11.25
CA MET A 173 6.98 11.28 11.60
C MET A 173 7.79 11.55 12.87
N ASN A 174 8.29 12.77 13.01
CA ASN A 174 8.96 13.21 14.23
C ASN A 174 7.93 13.35 15.37
N ASN A 175 8.08 12.52 16.41
CA ASN A 175 7.16 12.47 17.55
C ASN A 175 7.13 13.74 18.41
N LYS A 176 8.07 14.66 18.22
CA LYS A 176 8.05 15.97 18.89
C LYS A 176 6.99 16.92 18.33
N HIS A 177 6.57 16.72 17.08
CA HIS A 177 5.67 17.62 16.36
C HIS A 177 4.36 16.93 15.95
N TYR A 178 4.05 15.77 16.54
CA TYR A 178 2.71 15.21 16.47
C TYR A 178 2.28 14.59 17.80
N ARG A 179 0.97 14.57 18.05
CA ARG A 179 0.37 13.84 19.17
C ARG A 179 -0.80 13.00 18.69
N VAL A 180 -0.93 11.80 19.24
CA VAL A 180 -2.14 10.98 19.06
C VAL A 180 -2.95 11.08 20.34
N VAL A 181 -4.18 11.57 20.22
CA VAL A 181 -5.12 11.76 21.32
C VAL A 181 -6.18 10.69 21.24
N ALA A 182 -6.24 9.81 22.24
CA ALA A 182 -7.23 8.75 22.36
C ALA A 182 -7.85 8.82 23.76
N LEU A 183 -8.87 9.66 23.91
CA LEU A 183 -9.51 9.90 25.20
C LEU A 183 -10.44 8.76 25.58
N GLY A 184 -10.32 8.30 26.83
CA GLY A 184 -11.27 7.35 27.42
C GLY A 184 -12.59 8.01 27.85
N LYS A 185 -13.43 7.23 28.54
CA LYS A 185 -14.67 7.69 29.17
C LYS A 185 -14.40 8.96 30.01
N PRO A 186 -15.25 10.00 29.94
CA PRO A 186 -15.07 11.19 30.76
C PRO A 186 -15.13 10.86 32.25
N THR A 187 -14.28 11.51 33.03
CA THR A 187 -14.35 11.50 34.50
C THR A 187 -15.61 12.23 34.98
N GLU A 188 -15.95 12.06 36.26
CA GLU A 188 -17.12 12.73 36.83
C GLU A 188 -17.02 14.27 36.73
N THR A 189 -15.83 14.82 36.95
CA THR A 189 -15.57 16.24 36.71
C THR A 189 -15.77 16.62 35.25
N GLN A 190 -15.23 15.84 34.30
CA GLN A 190 -15.34 16.14 32.86
C GLN A 190 -16.78 16.06 32.33
N LYS A 191 -17.63 15.20 32.91
CA LYS A 191 -19.06 15.17 32.55
C LYS A 191 -19.80 16.43 32.95
N ASN A 192 -19.36 17.08 34.03
CA ASN A 192 -19.95 18.30 34.56
C ASN A 192 -19.20 19.58 34.10
N GLN A 193 -18.24 19.44 33.18
CA GLN A 193 -17.60 20.55 32.48
C GLN A 193 -18.32 20.84 31.17
N TRP A 194 -17.96 21.96 30.54
CA TRP A 194 -18.34 22.15 29.14
C TRP A 194 -17.74 21.02 28.28
N PHE A 195 -18.59 20.36 27.49
CA PHE A 195 -18.23 19.14 26.75
C PHE A 195 -16.94 19.23 25.94
N LEU A 196 -16.70 20.38 25.27
CA LEU A 196 -15.53 20.58 24.41
C LEU A 196 -14.24 20.85 25.18
N GLN A 197 -14.31 21.23 26.47
CA GLN A 197 -13.16 21.65 27.28
C GLN A 197 -12.05 20.59 27.29
N ARG A 198 -12.41 19.32 27.55
CA ARG A 198 -11.45 18.21 27.59
C ARG A 198 -10.74 17.93 26.26
N TYR A 199 -11.33 18.34 25.13
CA TYR A 199 -10.71 18.16 23.82
C TYR A 199 -9.78 19.32 23.49
N ILE A 200 -10.19 20.54 23.83
CA ILE A 200 -9.44 21.78 23.59
C ILE A 200 -8.07 21.76 24.29
N GLU A 201 -7.97 21.16 25.47
CA GLU A 201 -6.71 20.97 26.19
C GLU A 201 -5.63 20.25 25.37
N HIS A 202 -6.00 19.50 24.33
CA HIS A 202 -5.08 18.75 23.49
C HIS A 202 -4.74 19.41 22.15
N PHE A 203 -5.28 20.60 21.87
CA PHE A 203 -5.14 21.25 20.57
C PHE A 203 -3.67 21.57 20.23
N PRO A 204 -3.31 21.58 18.94
CA PRO A 204 -1.95 21.85 18.49
C PRO A 204 -1.52 23.29 18.81
N THR A 205 -0.27 23.43 19.21
CA THR A 205 0.48 24.67 19.04
C THR A 205 1.05 24.75 17.63
N GLY A 206 1.60 25.91 17.24
CA GLY A 206 2.13 26.07 15.89
C GLY A 206 3.26 25.08 15.60
N GLY A 207 3.22 24.48 14.40
CA GLY A 207 4.09 23.38 13.99
C GLY A 207 3.61 21.99 14.39
N GLU A 208 2.53 21.85 15.15
CA GLU A 208 2.05 20.55 15.62
C GLU A 208 0.88 19.97 14.80
N ILE A 209 0.89 18.64 14.70
CA ILE A 209 -0.21 17.84 14.16
C ILE A 209 -0.84 17.03 15.31
N VAL A 210 -2.14 17.17 15.54
CA VAL A 210 -2.87 16.37 16.53
C VAL A 210 -3.85 15.44 15.84
N LEU A 211 -3.66 14.14 16.01
CA LEU A 211 -4.50 13.08 15.47
C LEU A 211 -5.42 12.54 16.57
N PHE A 212 -6.73 12.77 16.42
CA PHE A 212 -7.74 12.30 17.35
C PHE A 212 -8.25 10.91 16.92
N ASP A 213 -7.96 9.85 17.70
CA ASP A 213 -8.59 8.54 17.55
C ASP A 213 -9.93 8.55 18.32
N ARG A 214 -11.00 8.86 17.58
CA ARG A 214 -12.25 9.45 18.10
C ARG A 214 -12.06 10.88 18.64
N SER A 215 -13.13 11.63 18.65
CA SER A 215 -13.14 13.07 18.90
C SER A 215 -14.42 13.52 19.62
N TRP A 216 -14.70 14.83 19.61
CA TRP A 216 -15.96 15.39 20.08
C TRP A 216 -17.19 14.81 19.36
N TYR A 217 -17.02 14.20 18.17
CA TYR A 217 -18.08 13.47 17.48
C TYR A 217 -18.53 12.17 18.16
N ASN A 218 -17.92 11.77 19.28
CA ASN A 218 -18.52 10.77 20.16
C ASN A 218 -19.97 11.14 20.55
N ARG A 219 -20.24 12.45 20.76
CA ARG A 219 -21.58 12.96 21.06
C ARG A 219 -22.55 12.89 19.89
N ALA A 220 -22.08 12.95 18.64
CA ALA A 220 -22.94 12.70 17.48
C ALA A 220 -23.28 11.22 17.27
N MET A 221 -22.44 10.31 17.78
CA MET A 221 -22.45 8.90 17.38
C MET A 221 -22.76 7.97 18.56
N VAL A 222 -21.76 7.71 19.39
CA VAL A 222 -21.81 6.63 20.41
C VAL A 222 -22.68 7.05 21.60
N GLU A 223 -22.54 8.29 22.06
CA GLU A 223 -23.24 8.75 23.28
C GLU A 223 -24.78 8.65 23.18
N PRO A 224 -25.45 9.11 22.11
CA PRO A 224 -26.91 9.06 22.05
C PRO A 224 -27.46 7.63 21.88
N ILE A 225 -26.68 6.69 21.33
CA ILE A 225 -27.12 5.30 21.12
C ILE A 225 -27.13 4.54 22.45
N PHE A 226 -26.12 4.78 23.29
CA PHE A 226 -25.99 4.11 24.58
C PHE A 226 -26.52 4.94 25.77
N GLY A 227 -27.15 6.09 25.51
CA GLY A 227 -27.70 6.96 26.55
C GLY A 227 -26.65 7.61 27.44
N PHE A 228 -25.46 7.90 26.90
CA PHE A 228 -24.39 8.59 27.64
C PHE A 228 -24.50 10.12 27.60
N CYS A 229 -25.43 10.65 26.80
CA CYS A 229 -25.83 12.05 26.81
C CYS A 229 -27.36 12.15 26.76
N THR A 230 -27.92 13.28 27.19
CA THR A 230 -29.34 13.58 27.00
C THR A 230 -29.62 13.96 25.54
N GLU A 231 -30.91 13.95 25.15
CA GLU A 231 -31.33 14.43 23.83
C GLU A 231 -31.01 15.92 23.64
N GLU A 232 -31.18 16.72 24.70
CA GLU A 232 -30.82 18.14 24.72
C GLU A 232 -29.32 18.36 24.51
N GLU A 233 -28.45 17.60 25.21
CA GLU A 233 -27.00 17.67 25.02
C GLU A 233 -26.57 17.29 23.59
N TYR A 234 -27.22 16.29 23.00
CA TYR A 234 -26.99 15.88 21.63
C TYR A 234 -27.37 17.00 20.65
N GLU A 235 -28.56 17.59 20.79
CA GLU A 235 -29.04 18.64 19.89
C GLU A 235 -28.18 19.90 19.98
N ILE A 236 -27.85 20.37 21.20
CA ILE A 236 -26.93 21.50 21.40
C ILE A 236 -25.60 21.25 20.68
N PHE A 237 -25.01 20.06 20.87
CA PHE A 237 -23.76 19.71 20.19
C PHE A 237 -23.90 19.76 18.65
N MET A 238 -24.98 19.20 18.12
CA MET A 238 -25.19 19.10 16.68
C MET A 238 -25.50 20.45 16.01
N GLU A 239 -26.03 21.42 16.76
CA GLU A 239 -26.22 22.81 16.32
C GLU A 239 -24.91 23.62 16.36
N ASP A 240 -24.12 23.44 17.42
CA ASP A 240 -22.96 24.30 17.68
C ASP A 240 -21.66 23.85 17.01
N VAL A 241 -21.47 22.53 16.78
CA VAL A 241 -20.17 21.96 16.39
C VAL A 241 -19.64 22.55 15.08
N VAL A 242 -20.51 22.89 14.13
CA VAL A 242 -20.09 23.49 12.86
C VAL A 242 -19.54 24.90 13.06
N ASN A 243 -20.16 25.69 13.93
CA ASN A 243 -19.69 27.05 14.26
C ASN A 243 -18.35 26.98 14.98
N PHE A 244 -18.24 26.08 15.96
CA PHE A 244 -16.98 25.82 16.65
C PHE A 244 -15.84 25.48 15.68
N GLU A 245 -16.07 24.54 14.76
CA GLU A 245 -15.07 24.13 13.77
C GLU A 245 -14.73 25.24 12.77
N GLN A 246 -15.72 26.05 12.37
CA GLN A 246 -15.49 27.23 11.53
C GLN A 246 -14.55 28.23 12.19
N ASP A 247 -14.72 28.47 13.49
CA ASP A 247 -13.83 29.37 14.23
C ASP A 247 -12.39 28.83 14.30
N LEU A 248 -12.21 27.51 14.46
CA LEU A 248 -10.87 26.90 14.40
C LEU A 248 -10.20 27.14 13.03
N VAL A 249 -10.93 26.90 11.95
CA VAL A 249 -10.42 27.09 10.59
C VAL A 249 -10.13 28.56 10.30
N ARG A 250 -10.98 29.49 10.75
CA ARG A 250 -10.75 30.94 10.63
C ARG A 250 -9.51 31.40 11.36
N GLN A 251 -9.15 30.75 12.47
CA GLN A 251 -7.91 30.99 13.20
C GLN A 251 -6.70 30.30 12.55
N GLY A 252 -6.84 29.73 11.34
CA GLY A 252 -5.73 29.14 10.58
C GLY A 252 -5.36 27.72 11.04
N MET A 253 -6.24 27.03 11.76
CA MET A 253 -6.08 25.58 11.99
C MET A 253 -6.55 24.80 10.76
N VAL A 254 -5.71 23.90 10.27
CA VAL A 254 -6.10 22.93 9.25
C VAL A 254 -6.87 21.81 9.95
N LEU A 255 -8.19 21.76 9.73
CA LEU A 255 -9.06 20.74 10.31
C LEU A 255 -9.48 19.72 9.24
N ILE A 256 -9.11 18.46 9.45
CA ILE A 256 -9.44 17.35 8.56
C ILE A 256 -10.34 16.38 9.29
N LYS A 257 -11.49 16.04 8.71
CA LYS A 257 -12.45 15.09 9.29
C LYS A 257 -12.57 13.85 8.42
N LEU A 258 -12.10 12.70 8.93
CA LEU A 258 -12.12 11.43 8.23
C LEU A 258 -13.15 10.49 8.87
N TYR A 259 -14.10 9.97 8.09
CA TYR A 259 -15.01 8.92 8.51
C TYR A 259 -14.66 7.60 7.81
N PHE A 260 -14.13 6.64 8.56
CA PHE A 260 -13.82 5.31 8.05
C PHE A 260 -15.10 4.46 8.01
N SER A 261 -15.62 4.24 6.81
CA SER A 261 -16.83 3.45 6.56
C SER A 261 -16.44 2.01 6.22
N VAL A 262 -16.89 1.04 7.00
CA VAL A 262 -16.70 -0.39 6.76
C VAL A 262 -18.07 -1.01 6.49
N SER A 263 -18.15 -2.04 5.63
CA SER A 263 -19.38 -2.81 5.44
C SER A 263 -19.71 -3.66 6.67
N LYS A 264 -20.99 -4.03 6.83
CA LYS A 264 -21.45 -4.86 7.96
C LYS A 264 -20.73 -6.21 8.01
N ASP A 265 -20.58 -6.84 6.86
CA ASP A 265 -19.93 -8.14 6.72
C ASP A 265 -18.43 -8.08 7.04
N GLU A 266 -17.72 -7.06 6.54
CA GLU A 266 -16.30 -6.90 6.86
C GLU A 266 -16.09 -6.49 8.32
N GLN A 267 -17.00 -5.72 8.92
CA GLN A 267 -16.97 -5.45 10.36
C GLN A 267 -17.08 -6.74 11.16
N LYS A 268 -18.08 -7.58 10.85
CA LYS A 268 -18.30 -8.89 11.50
C LYS A 268 -17.06 -9.78 11.36
N ARG A 269 -16.55 -9.95 10.15
CA ARG A 269 -15.31 -10.70 9.87
C ARG A 269 -14.13 -10.21 10.71
N ARG A 270 -14.00 -8.88 10.90
CA ARG A 270 -12.92 -8.30 11.72
C ARG A 270 -13.12 -8.55 13.20
N PHE A 271 -14.35 -8.61 13.69
CA PHE A 271 -14.64 -8.99 15.08
C PHE A 271 -14.31 -10.46 15.31
N ASP A 272 -14.78 -11.37 14.45
CA ASP A 272 -14.46 -12.80 14.53
C ASP A 272 -12.94 -13.02 14.56
N ARG A 273 -12.20 -12.28 13.72
CA ARG A 273 -10.73 -12.33 13.72
C ARG A 273 -10.10 -11.79 14.99
N ARG A 274 -10.69 -10.80 15.67
CA ARG A 274 -10.16 -10.28 16.95
C ARG A 274 -10.33 -11.28 18.09
N ILE A 275 -11.45 -12.01 18.09
CA ILE A 275 -11.73 -13.07 19.08
C ILE A 275 -10.68 -14.18 18.98
N ASN A 276 -10.35 -14.58 17.75
CA ASN A 276 -9.44 -15.69 17.47
C ASN A 276 -7.94 -15.31 17.44
N ASP A 277 -7.58 -14.04 17.61
CA ASP A 277 -6.19 -13.54 17.51
C ASP A 277 -5.72 -12.98 18.87
N PRO A 278 -4.85 -13.69 19.62
CA PRO A 278 -4.39 -13.28 20.94
C PRO A 278 -3.77 -11.86 20.97
N LEU A 279 -3.19 -11.40 19.87
CA LEU A 279 -2.59 -10.05 19.78
C LEU A 279 -3.63 -8.93 19.61
N ARG A 280 -4.90 -9.29 19.43
CA ARG A 280 -6.01 -8.37 19.14
C ARG A 280 -7.21 -8.53 20.05
N GLN A 281 -7.25 -9.55 20.88
CA GLN A 281 -8.33 -9.78 21.86
C GLN A 281 -8.58 -8.56 22.75
N TRP A 282 -7.52 -7.86 23.17
CA TRP A 282 -7.63 -6.62 23.96
C TRP A 282 -8.41 -5.49 23.28
N LYS A 283 -8.64 -5.57 21.96
CA LYS A 283 -9.43 -4.59 21.18
C LYS A 283 -10.91 -4.92 21.11
N PHE A 284 -11.36 -5.95 21.81
CA PHE A 284 -12.73 -6.40 21.82
C PHE A 284 -13.37 -6.04 23.15
N SER A 285 -14.44 -5.25 23.10
CA SER A 285 -15.23 -4.85 24.27
C SER A 285 -16.66 -5.38 24.18
N GLU A 286 -17.37 -5.44 25.30
CA GLU A 286 -18.79 -5.82 25.33
C GLU A 286 -19.66 -4.89 24.47
N VAL A 287 -19.29 -3.60 24.42
CA VAL A 287 -19.95 -2.59 23.57
C VAL A 287 -19.79 -2.93 22.07
N ASP A 288 -18.65 -3.49 21.67
CA ASP A 288 -18.40 -3.90 20.29
C ASP A 288 -19.32 -5.07 19.86
N MET A 289 -19.70 -5.96 20.78
CA MET A 289 -20.65 -7.05 20.49
C MET A 289 -22.03 -6.50 20.14
N GLN A 290 -22.51 -5.54 20.92
CA GLN A 290 -23.81 -4.89 20.70
C GLN A 290 -23.83 -4.05 19.42
N ALA A 291 -22.67 -3.56 18.97
CA ALA A 291 -22.57 -2.69 17.80
C ALA A 291 -22.99 -3.36 16.47
N GLN A 292 -22.96 -4.69 16.38
CA GLN A 292 -23.48 -5.42 15.21
C GLN A 292 -25.01 -5.47 15.17
N ASP A 293 -25.64 -5.61 16.34
CA ASP A 293 -27.09 -5.60 16.48
C ASP A 293 -27.63 -4.19 16.28
N LEU A 294 -26.94 -3.18 16.83
CA LEU A 294 -27.26 -1.76 16.72
C LEU A 294 -26.83 -1.13 15.38
N TRP A 295 -26.67 -1.94 14.32
CA TRP A 295 -26.15 -1.46 13.05
C TRP A 295 -26.97 -0.29 12.49
N THR A 296 -28.29 -0.39 12.57
CA THR A 296 -29.25 0.58 12.04
C THR A 296 -29.18 1.91 12.80
N GLU A 297 -29.10 1.87 14.13
CA GLU A 297 -29.04 3.03 15.00
C GLU A 297 -27.75 3.83 14.76
N PHE A 298 -26.62 3.13 14.67
CA PHE A 298 -25.34 3.76 14.29
C PHE A 298 -25.38 4.37 12.89
N SER A 299 -26.15 3.77 12.00
CA SER A 299 -26.30 4.21 10.63
C SER A 299 -27.14 5.46 10.50
N ASP A 300 -28.23 5.54 11.27
CA ASP A 300 -29.07 6.73 11.36
C ASP A 300 -28.29 7.89 12.01
N LYS A 301 -27.51 7.64 13.06
CA LYS A 301 -26.66 8.66 13.68
C LYS A 301 -25.53 9.13 12.75
N LYS A 302 -24.91 8.22 12.00
CA LYS A 302 -23.96 8.58 10.93
C LYS A 302 -24.62 9.48 9.89
N TYR A 303 -25.84 9.15 9.46
CA TYR A 303 -26.57 9.94 8.47
C TYR A 303 -26.83 11.37 8.99
N GLU A 304 -27.35 11.51 10.20
CA GLU A 304 -27.63 12.83 10.79
C GLU A 304 -26.35 13.64 11.05
N MET A 305 -25.29 12.99 11.54
CA MET A 305 -23.97 13.61 11.70
C MET A 305 -23.46 14.17 10.38
N LEU A 306 -23.39 13.35 9.32
CA LEU A 306 -22.87 13.78 8.03
C LEU A 306 -23.73 14.88 7.40
N ARG A 307 -25.06 14.79 7.54
CA ARG A 307 -26.01 15.75 6.99
C ARG A 307 -25.88 17.13 7.65
N ARG A 308 -25.77 17.19 8.97
CA ARG A 308 -25.77 18.45 9.73
C ARG A 308 -24.38 19.07 9.85
N THR A 309 -23.32 18.25 9.87
CA THR A 309 -21.97 18.71 10.25
C THR A 309 -20.96 18.77 9.10
N ASN A 310 -21.36 18.41 7.87
CA ASN A 310 -20.53 18.64 6.70
C ASN A 310 -20.59 20.12 6.28
N SER A 311 -19.44 20.79 6.27
CA SER A 311 -19.34 22.21 5.93
C SER A 311 -18.27 22.46 4.87
N ARG A 312 -18.29 23.64 4.22
CA ARG A 312 -17.27 24.02 3.24
C ARG A 312 -15.90 24.28 3.88
N SER A 313 -15.89 24.79 5.11
CA SER A 313 -14.66 25.09 5.87
C SER A 313 -14.00 23.83 6.42
N ALA A 314 -14.80 22.85 6.85
CA ALA A 314 -14.33 21.58 7.37
C ALA A 314 -15.22 20.45 6.81
N PRO A 315 -14.95 19.97 5.58
CA PRO A 315 -15.73 18.90 4.97
C PRO A 315 -15.42 17.55 5.62
N TRP A 316 -16.40 16.65 5.57
CA TRP A 316 -16.18 15.24 5.90
C TRP A 316 -15.66 14.48 4.67
N HIS A 317 -14.64 13.66 4.89
CA HIS A 317 -14.16 12.67 3.91
C HIS A 317 -14.60 11.27 4.33
N ILE A 318 -15.47 10.63 3.54
CA ILE A 318 -15.89 9.24 3.82
C ILE A 318 -14.93 8.29 3.12
N VAL A 319 -14.14 7.57 3.91
CA VAL A 319 -13.13 6.62 3.43
C VAL A 319 -13.69 5.21 3.54
N ARG A 320 -14.02 4.58 2.40
CA ARG A 320 -14.35 3.14 2.34
C ARG A 320 -13.15 2.32 2.79
N SER A 321 -13.38 1.50 3.81
CA SER A 321 -12.30 0.94 4.64
C SER A 321 -12.26 -0.57 4.68
N ASP A 322 -13.03 -1.25 3.82
CA ASP A 322 -13.02 -2.71 3.70
C ASP A 322 -11.63 -3.22 3.30
N ASP A 323 -11.03 -2.58 2.31
CA ASP A 323 -9.61 -2.70 1.99
C ASP A 323 -8.79 -1.72 2.84
N LYS A 324 -8.09 -2.26 3.84
CA LYS A 324 -7.31 -1.44 4.79
C LYS A 324 -6.15 -0.71 4.12
N HIS A 325 -5.55 -1.26 3.08
CA HIS A 325 -4.42 -0.61 2.42
C HIS A 325 -4.90 0.61 1.64
N LYS A 326 -5.90 0.43 0.77
CA LYS A 326 -6.48 1.54 0.00
C LYS A 326 -7.01 2.66 0.89
N ALA A 327 -7.66 2.31 2.00
CA ALA A 327 -8.17 3.29 2.96
C ALA A 327 -7.06 4.12 3.62
N ARG A 328 -5.93 3.48 3.96
CA ARG A 328 -4.76 4.19 4.53
C ARG A 328 -4.14 5.11 3.50
N LEU A 329 -3.93 4.61 2.29
CA LEU A 329 -3.35 5.37 1.20
C LEU A 329 -4.21 6.61 0.91
N GLU A 330 -5.53 6.43 0.79
CA GLU A 330 -6.46 7.52 0.54
C GLU A 330 -6.51 8.53 1.70
N ALA A 331 -6.52 8.06 2.96
CA ALA A 331 -6.42 8.96 4.11
C ALA A 331 -5.13 9.79 4.09
N VAL A 332 -3.99 9.19 3.72
CA VAL A 332 -2.73 9.91 3.55
C VAL A 332 -2.83 10.94 2.42
N LYS A 333 -3.41 10.58 1.27
CA LYS A 333 -3.63 11.52 0.16
C LYS A 333 -4.49 12.71 0.58
N ILE A 334 -5.58 12.49 1.33
CA ILE A 334 -6.44 13.57 1.87
C ILE A 334 -5.61 14.51 2.75
N ILE A 335 -4.79 13.97 3.65
CA ILE A 335 -3.92 14.77 4.52
C ILE A 335 -2.92 15.59 3.71
N LEU A 336 -2.23 14.95 2.76
CA LEU A 336 -1.24 15.63 1.92
C LEU A 336 -1.89 16.72 1.04
N ASN A 337 -3.12 16.52 0.58
CA ASN A 337 -3.85 17.51 -0.23
C ASN A 337 -4.46 18.66 0.59
N SER A 338 -4.44 18.58 1.92
CA SER A 338 -5.06 19.61 2.78
C SER A 338 -4.32 20.94 2.79
N ILE A 339 -3.03 20.93 2.47
CA ILE A 339 -2.17 22.12 2.42
C ILE A 339 -1.16 21.95 1.29
N ASP A 340 -0.79 23.04 0.63
CA ASP A 340 0.33 23.04 -0.31
C ASP A 340 1.63 23.22 0.48
N TYR A 341 2.59 22.31 0.29
CA TYR A 341 3.83 22.25 1.06
C TYR A 341 5.03 22.10 0.13
N ASP A 342 6.17 22.62 0.57
CA ASP A 342 7.38 22.67 -0.25
C ASP A 342 7.96 21.29 -0.57
N GLY A 343 8.50 21.16 -1.78
CA GLY A 343 9.19 19.96 -2.21
C GLY A 343 8.29 18.75 -2.49
N ARG A 344 6.98 18.97 -2.69
CA ARG A 344 6.03 17.91 -3.07
C ARG A 344 6.49 17.17 -4.32
N ASN A 345 6.50 15.84 -4.27
CA ASN A 345 6.82 15.00 -5.41
C ASN A 345 5.59 14.78 -6.33
N TYR A 346 5.40 15.65 -7.31
CA TYR A 346 4.28 15.56 -8.26
C TYR A 346 4.31 14.35 -9.22
N ALA A 347 5.34 13.50 -9.18
CA ALA A 347 5.30 12.23 -9.90
C ALA A 347 4.39 11.19 -9.20
N LEU A 348 4.05 11.40 -7.92
CA LEU A 348 3.09 10.56 -7.20
C LEU A 348 1.65 10.95 -7.54
N ASP A 349 0.75 9.98 -7.47
CA ASP A 349 -0.68 10.21 -7.70
C ASP A 349 -1.38 10.68 -6.42
N PHE A 350 -1.67 11.97 -6.34
CA PHE A 350 -2.48 12.54 -5.25
C PHE A 350 -3.96 12.67 -5.59
N GLN A 351 -4.42 12.19 -6.75
CA GLN A 351 -5.83 12.31 -7.11
C GLN A 351 -6.69 11.49 -6.15
N PRO A 352 -7.82 12.04 -5.67
CA PRO A 352 -8.72 11.33 -4.80
C PRO A 352 -9.36 10.17 -5.56
N ASN A 353 -9.30 8.97 -4.99
CA ASN A 353 -10.00 7.84 -5.57
C ASN A 353 -11.48 7.90 -5.16
N GLU A 354 -12.36 8.35 -6.06
CA GLU A 354 -13.79 8.53 -5.76
C GLU A 354 -14.53 7.24 -5.33
N LYS A 355 -13.94 6.06 -5.56
CA LYS A 355 -14.49 4.79 -5.07
C LYS A 355 -14.16 4.53 -3.60
N ILE A 356 -13.08 5.15 -3.11
CA ILE A 356 -12.59 5.01 -1.74
C ILE A 356 -12.93 6.26 -0.91
N ASN A 357 -12.65 7.46 -1.40
CA ASN A 357 -13.04 8.73 -0.81
C ASN A 357 -14.33 9.24 -1.46
N ILE A 358 -15.45 9.00 -0.79
CA ILE A 358 -16.77 9.34 -1.29
C ILE A 358 -17.20 10.69 -0.71
N SER A 359 -17.71 11.57 -1.57
CA SER A 359 -18.32 12.83 -1.14
C SER A 359 -19.53 12.58 -0.24
N VAL A 360 -19.75 13.44 0.74
CA VAL A 360 -20.92 13.36 1.63
C VAL A 360 -22.25 13.31 0.87
N GLN A 361 -22.42 14.06 -0.21
CA GLN A 361 -23.67 14.04 -0.97
C GLN A 361 -23.96 12.66 -1.59
N LYS A 362 -22.93 12.02 -2.18
CA LYS A 362 -23.05 10.65 -2.72
C LYS A 362 -23.37 9.66 -1.62
N GLU A 363 -22.74 9.78 -0.45
CA GLU A 363 -22.99 8.90 0.69
C GLU A 363 -24.42 9.03 1.22
N LEU A 364 -24.89 10.24 1.48
CA LEU A 364 -26.26 10.49 1.95
C LEU A 364 -27.30 9.98 0.93
N MET A 365 -27.03 10.14 -0.37
CA MET A 365 -27.90 9.60 -1.42
C MET A 365 -27.94 8.07 -1.40
N GLN A 366 -26.80 7.41 -1.21
CA GLN A 366 -26.73 5.95 -1.11
C GLN A 366 -27.50 5.45 0.13
N MET A 367 -27.22 6.04 1.30
CA MET A 367 -27.88 5.74 2.57
C MET A 367 -29.41 5.84 2.48
N ARG A 368 -29.94 6.88 1.81
CA ARG A 368 -31.39 7.02 1.56
C ARG A 368 -31.97 5.95 0.63
N LYS A 369 -31.24 5.58 -0.42
CA LYS A 369 -31.75 4.68 -1.47
C LYS A 369 -31.74 3.22 -1.04
N SER A 370 -30.68 2.79 -0.38
CA SER A 370 -30.49 1.38 -0.08
C SER A 370 -31.20 0.96 1.21
N GLN A 371 -31.53 1.90 2.12
CA GLN A 371 -31.76 1.62 3.56
C GLN A 371 -30.67 0.70 4.16
N ASN A 372 -29.56 0.55 3.45
CA ASN A 372 -28.48 -0.38 3.70
C ASN A 372 -27.27 0.51 3.89
N TYR A 373 -27.18 0.97 5.12
CA TYR A 373 -26.34 2.05 5.59
C TYR A 373 -24.94 1.59 5.98
#